data_AF-A0AAN8DLE8-F1
#
_entry.id   AF-A0AAN8DLE8-F1
#
_cell.length_a   1.000
_cell.length_b   1.000
_cell.length_c   1.000
_cell.angle_alpha   90.00
_cell.angle_beta   90.00
_cell.angle_gamma   90.00
#
_symmetry.space_group_name_H-M   'P 1'
#
loop_
_entity.id
_entity.type
_entity.pdbx_description
1 polymer ?
#
loop_
_entity_poly.entity_id
_entity_poly.type
_entity_poly.pdbx_seq_one_letter_code
_entity_poly.pdbx_strand_id
1 'polypeptide(L)'
;MGQFDHPNVLKLEGVITHSAPERIITEFMENGPLDAFLRENEGQFSVLQLIGMLRGVGAGMRYLSERNFVHRDLAARNVLVNSNLVCKVSDFGLSRLMRGMDHNIPTYTASLGSKIPVRWTAPEAFQHRKFSSASDAWSFGILMWEVMSYGERPYWDMSNQEVMKAVADQYRLPAPHNCPSALHSLMLQCWQTERGDRPGFDTLLSSLDRLIRHPASLKVEPTRSCSQPLLSPTPTDLTSVSTVSDWLLVLKMERYQDEFDQANLDTLDRVSRLSIEDIQTLGVNLLGHQRKIFNATQQLKAYLSQGQVEV
;
A
#
# COMPACT_ATOMS: atom_id res chain seq x y z
N MET A 1 13.63 -11.19 18.91
CA MET A 1 14.34 -9.90 18.92
C MET A 1 15.82 -10.05 19.24
N GLY A 2 16.22 -10.65 20.37
CA GLY A 2 17.64 -10.68 20.79
C GLY A 2 18.66 -11.40 19.89
N GLN A 3 18.25 -12.02 18.79
CA GLN A 3 19.13 -12.62 17.79
C GLN A 3 19.48 -11.65 16.63
N PHE A 4 18.94 -10.43 16.66
CA PHE A 4 19.09 -9.44 15.61
C PHE A 4 19.93 -8.27 16.08
N ASP A 5 20.88 -7.86 15.24
CA ASP A 5 21.72 -6.69 15.44
C ASP A 5 21.84 -5.97 14.10
N HIS A 6 21.01 -4.94 13.90
CA HIS A 6 20.96 -4.16 12.67
C HIS A 6 20.38 -2.76 12.96
N PRO A 7 20.92 -1.68 12.37
CA PRO A 7 20.47 -0.30 12.65
C PRO A 7 18.98 -0.04 12.33
N ASN A 8 18.38 -0.82 11.44
CA ASN A 8 16.96 -0.71 11.06
C ASN A 8 16.08 -1.86 11.59
N VAL A 9 16.53 -2.57 12.61
CA VAL A 9 15.73 -3.57 13.34
C VAL A 9 15.71 -3.16 14.81
N LEU A 10 14.54 -3.15 15.45
CA LEU A 10 14.40 -2.70 16.83
C LEU A 10 15.29 -3.54 17.77
N LYS A 11 16.17 -2.86 18.50
CA LYS A 11 17.10 -3.47 19.43
C LYS A 11 16.39 -3.87 20.73
N LEU A 12 16.57 -5.13 21.12
CA LEU A 12 16.23 -5.62 22.45
C LEU A 12 17.40 -5.34 23.40
N GLU A 13 17.16 -4.58 24.46
CA GLU A 13 18.15 -4.36 25.51
C GLU A 13 18.10 -5.48 26.56
N GLY A 14 16.92 -6.02 26.85
CA GLY A 14 16.79 -7.13 27.79
C GLY A 14 15.36 -7.53 28.10
N VAL A 15 15.21 -8.48 29.01
CA VAL A 15 13.92 -8.96 29.52
C VAL A 15 13.97 -9.07 31.04
N ILE A 16 12.84 -8.80 31.70
CA ILE A 16 12.63 -9.06 33.12
C ILE A 16 11.60 -10.17 33.22
N THR A 17 12.04 -11.37 33.59
CA THR A 17 11.19 -12.57 33.68
C THR A 17 11.07 -13.10 35.11
N HIS A 18 11.96 -12.70 36.03
CA HIS A 18 12.00 -13.20 37.40
C HIS A 18 10.95 -12.57 38.35
N SER A 19 10.26 -11.51 37.91
CA SER A 19 9.23 -10.82 38.70
C SER A 19 8.09 -10.37 37.80
N ALA A 20 6.84 -10.56 38.25
CA ALA A 20 5.66 -10.10 37.53
C ALA A 20 5.44 -8.57 37.69
N PRO A 21 4.89 -7.89 36.67
CA PRO A 21 4.64 -8.39 35.31
C PRO A 21 5.95 -8.59 34.54
N GLU A 22 6.00 -9.60 33.67
CA GLU A 22 7.12 -9.78 32.73
C GLU A 22 7.29 -8.52 31.87
N ARG A 23 8.53 -8.12 31.60
CA ARG A 23 8.83 -6.90 30.82
C ARG A 23 9.84 -7.18 29.73
N ILE A 24 9.65 -6.52 28.59
CA ILE A 24 10.60 -6.46 27.48
C ILE A 24 11.14 -5.03 27.45
N ILE A 25 12.46 -4.89 27.43
CA ILE A 25 13.14 -3.58 27.38
C ILE A 25 13.76 -3.46 25.98
N THR A 26 13.35 -2.45 25.23
CA THR A 26 13.91 -2.12 23.92
C THR A 26 14.54 -0.73 23.94
N GLU A 27 15.27 -0.38 22.88
CA GLU A 27 15.58 1.02 22.65
C GLU A 27 14.30 1.85 22.53
N PHE A 28 14.38 3.12 22.95
CA PHE A 28 13.26 4.04 22.88
C PHE A 28 13.18 4.70 21.50
N MET A 29 11.96 4.79 20.95
CA MET A 29 11.68 5.33 19.63
C MET A 29 10.73 6.51 19.80
N GLU A 30 11.29 7.72 19.87
CA GLU A 30 10.62 8.94 20.36
C GLU A 30 9.36 9.32 19.56
N ASN A 31 9.37 9.00 18.27
CA ASN A 31 8.30 9.36 17.34
C ASN A 31 7.26 8.23 17.17
N GLY A 32 7.41 7.11 17.88
CA GLY A 32 6.44 6.03 17.89
C GLY A 32 6.25 5.34 16.53
N PRO A 33 5.06 4.75 16.27
CA PRO A 33 4.74 4.07 15.02
C PRO A 33 4.74 4.99 13.79
N LEU A 34 5.30 4.51 12.69
CA LEU A 34 5.50 5.28 11.46
C LEU A 34 4.18 5.76 10.84
N ASP A 35 3.11 4.97 10.90
CA ASP A 35 1.82 5.37 10.34
C ASP A 35 1.20 6.56 11.11
N ALA A 36 1.22 6.52 12.44
CA ALA A 36 0.77 7.62 13.29
C ALA A 36 1.64 8.86 13.11
N PHE A 37 2.96 8.66 13.12
CA PHE A 37 3.94 9.73 12.90
C PHE A 37 3.72 10.45 11.57
N LEU A 38 3.47 9.71 10.48
CA LEU A 38 3.22 10.31 9.17
C LEU A 38 1.91 11.10 9.12
N ARG A 39 0.83 10.59 9.74
CA ARG A 39 -0.45 11.30 9.80
C ARG A 39 -0.34 12.62 10.57
N GLU A 40 0.43 12.63 11.65
CA GLU A 40 0.69 13.84 12.45
C GLU A 40 1.55 14.88 11.71
N ASN A 41 2.30 14.45 10.70
CA ASN A 41 3.26 15.27 9.95
C ASN A 41 2.92 15.32 8.45
N GLU A 42 1.63 15.27 8.12
CA GLU A 42 1.17 15.26 6.72
C GLU A 42 1.73 16.44 5.92
N GLY A 43 2.36 16.14 4.78
CA GLY A 43 2.95 17.13 3.88
C GLY A 43 4.24 17.80 4.36
N GLN A 44 4.75 17.46 5.56
CA GLN A 44 5.94 18.11 6.13
C GLN A 44 7.27 17.53 5.64
N PHE A 45 7.24 16.40 4.94
CA PHE A 45 8.44 15.74 4.44
C PHE A 45 8.59 15.87 2.93
N SER A 46 9.84 16.08 2.50
CA SER A 46 10.18 15.92 1.10
C SER A 46 10.03 14.45 0.68
N VAL A 47 9.75 14.23 -0.60
CA VAL A 47 9.74 12.87 -1.20
C VAL A 47 11.06 12.14 -0.92
N LEU A 48 12.19 12.85 -0.90
CA LEU A 48 13.49 12.26 -0.62
C LEU A 48 13.60 11.73 0.83
N GLN A 49 13.05 12.45 1.80
CA GLN A 49 13.00 12.00 3.20
C GLN A 49 12.11 10.76 3.34
N LEU A 50 10.94 10.74 2.69
CA LEU A 50 10.05 9.56 2.68
C LEU A 50 10.74 8.34 2.05
N ILE A 51 11.47 8.51 0.94
CA ILE A 51 12.28 7.44 0.34
C ILE A 51 13.41 7.01 1.28
N GLY A 52 14.00 7.94 2.04
CA GLY A 52 14.99 7.63 3.08
C GLY A 52 14.42 6.72 4.18
N MET A 53 13.20 7.01 4.65
CA MET A 53 12.47 6.15 5.60
C MET A 53 12.25 4.75 5.03
N LEU A 54 11.74 4.66 3.78
CA LEU A 54 11.53 3.40 3.07
C LEU A 54 12.82 2.60 2.90
N ARG A 55 13.92 3.27 2.57
CA ARG A 55 15.24 2.66 2.42
C ARG A 55 15.74 2.09 3.74
N GLY A 56 15.51 2.78 4.86
CA GLY A 56 15.79 2.27 6.21
C GLY A 56 15.01 0.98 6.49
N VAL A 57 13.70 1.00 6.29
CA VAL A 57 12.84 -0.20 6.48
C VAL A 57 13.29 -1.36 5.58
N GLY A 58 13.57 -1.08 4.30
CA GLY A 58 14.07 -2.07 3.34
C GLY A 58 15.40 -2.69 3.77
N ALA A 59 16.28 -1.91 4.42
CA ALA A 59 17.55 -2.41 4.95
C ALA A 59 17.34 -3.39 6.10
N GLY A 60 16.40 -3.09 7.01
CA GLY A 60 15.99 -4.00 8.07
C GLY A 60 15.41 -5.30 7.50
N MET A 61 14.53 -5.21 6.49
CA MET A 61 13.91 -6.37 5.88
C MET A 61 14.88 -7.23 5.07
N ARG A 62 15.86 -6.64 4.38
CA ARG A 62 16.96 -7.40 3.76
C ARG A 62 17.71 -8.22 4.81
N TYR A 63 18.11 -7.58 5.91
CA TYR A 63 18.84 -8.24 7.00
C TYR A 63 18.06 -9.43 7.60
N LEU A 64 16.73 -9.29 7.75
CA LEU A 64 15.86 -10.37 8.20
C LEU A 64 15.76 -11.49 7.17
N SER A 65 15.60 -11.13 5.89
CA SER A 65 15.48 -12.08 4.78
C SER A 65 16.74 -12.95 4.62
N GLU A 66 17.93 -12.35 4.71
CA GLU A 66 19.23 -13.06 4.70
C GLU A 66 19.37 -14.09 5.82
N ARG A 67 18.62 -13.92 6.92
CA ARG A 67 18.57 -14.84 8.07
C ARG A 67 17.40 -15.82 7.99
N ASN A 68 16.76 -15.94 6.82
CA ASN A 68 15.60 -16.79 6.58
C ASN A 68 14.47 -16.51 7.58
N PHE A 69 14.29 -15.22 7.92
CA PHE A 69 13.28 -14.77 8.84
C PHE A 69 12.16 -14.06 8.07
N VAL A 70 10.93 -14.55 8.25
CA VAL A 70 9.74 -14.00 7.59
C VAL A 70 8.90 -13.24 8.62
N HIS A 71 8.65 -11.96 8.34
CA HIS A 71 7.98 -11.02 9.23
C HIS A 71 6.49 -11.30 9.36
N ARG A 72 5.79 -11.49 8.23
CA ARG A 72 4.34 -11.80 8.08
C ARG A 72 3.35 -10.71 8.45
N ASP A 73 3.79 -9.71 9.20
CA ASP A 73 2.98 -8.54 9.57
C ASP A 73 3.74 -7.24 9.32
N LEU A 74 4.44 -7.14 8.19
CA LEU A 74 5.13 -5.92 7.83
C LEU A 74 4.10 -4.85 7.41
N ALA A 75 4.05 -3.76 8.16
CA ALA A 75 3.15 -2.63 7.95
C ALA A 75 3.73 -1.39 8.62
N ALA A 76 3.31 -0.19 8.21
CA ALA A 76 3.81 1.06 8.81
C ALA A 76 3.56 1.12 10.34
N ARG A 77 2.44 0.57 10.86
CA ARG A 77 2.17 0.45 12.30
C ARG A 77 3.21 -0.35 13.09
N ASN A 78 3.95 -1.24 12.42
CA ASN A 78 4.97 -2.12 13.00
C ASN A 78 6.39 -1.63 12.69
N VAL A 79 6.52 -0.39 12.18
CA VAL A 79 7.79 0.31 12.06
C VAL A 79 7.80 1.45 13.07
N LEU A 80 8.86 1.54 13.86
CA LEU A 80 9.04 2.63 14.82
C LEU A 80 10.02 3.67 14.29
N VAL A 81 9.85 4.92 14.70
CA VAL A 81 10.65 6.07 14.28
C VAL A 81 11.32 6.71 15.49
N ASN A 82 12.62 6.98 15.42
CA ASN A 82 13.33 7.71 16.48
C ASN A 82 13.42 9.21 16.18
N SER A 83 13.99 9.98 17.12
CA SER A 83 14.20 11.43 17.02
C SER A 83 14.98 11.88 15.79
N ASN A 84 15.84 11.02 15.24
CA ASN A 84 16.63 11.28 14.03
C ASN A 84 15.95 10.77 12.74
N LEU A 85 14.65 10.45 12.79
CA LEU A 85 13.85 9.90 11.68
C LEU A 85 14.34 8.53 11.17
N VAL A 86 15.10 7.79 11.99
CA VAL A 86 15.51 6.43 11.65
C VAL A 86 14.34 5.49 11.87
N CYS A 87 13.91 4.83 10.79
CA CYS A 87 12.87 3.81 10.83
C CYS A 87 13.45 2.44 11.16
N LYS A 88 12.82 1.72 12.10
CA LYS A 88 13.20 0.36 12.50
C LYS A 88 12.02 -0.59 12.46
N VAL A 89 12.23 -1.76 11.86
CA VAL A 89 11.26 -2.85 11.84
C VAL A 89 11.10 -3.41 13.26
N SER A 90 9.86 -3.55 13.70
CA SER A 90 9.47 -4.01 15.05
C SER A 90 8.33 -5.03 14.97
N ASP A 91 7.78 -5.42 16.13
CA ASP A 91 6.69 -6.39 16.28
C ASP A 91 6.90 -7.74 15.55
N PHE A 92 7.63 -8.62 16.24
CA PHE A 92 7.88 -9.99 15.78
C PHE A 92 6.85 -11.00 16.27
N GLY A 93 5.68 -10.56 16.79
CA GLY A 93 4.69 -11.43 17.44
C GLY A 93 4.10 -12.52 16.52
N LEU A 94 4.06 -12.27 15.22
CA LEU A 94 3.61 -13.22 14.20
C LEU A 94 4.76 -13.84 13.39
N SER A 95 5.98 -13.35 13.58
CA SER A 95 7.13 -13.73 12.79
C SER A 95 7.68 -15.10 13.20
N ARG A 96 8.34 -15.80 12.26
CA ARG A 96 9.00 -17.08 12.56
C ARG A 96 10.29 -17.28 11.77
N LEU A 97 11.22 -17.99 12.38
CA LEU A 97 12.45 -18.47 11.76
C LEU A 97 12.18 -19.73 10.94
N MET A 98 12.58 -19.75 9.67
CA MET A 98 12.45 -20.93 8.80
C MET A 98 13.64 -21.88 9.02
N ARG A 99 13.67 -22.64 10.11
CA ARG A 99 14.65 -23.74 10.30
C ARG A 99 14.07 -25.07 9.84
N GLY A 100 14.78 -25.80 8.99
CA GLY A 100 14.51 -27.21 8.68
C GLY A 100 13.44 -27.49 7.61
N MET A 101 13.06 -26.52 6.79
CA MET A 101 12.28 -26.78 5.57
C MET A 101 13.22 -27.08 4.42
N ASP A 102 12.89 -28.10 3.64
CA ASP A 102 13.62 -28.56 2.48
C ASP A 102 14.01 -27.37 1.59
N HIS A 103 15.30 -27.24 1.25
CA HIS A 103 15.85 -26.06 0.55
C HIS A 103 15.17 -25.75 -0.79
N ASN A 104 14.35 -26.68 -1.30
CA ASN A 104 13.60 -26.58 -2.55
C ASN A 104 12.19 -25.98 -2.40
N ILE A 105 11.67 -25.74 -1.18
CA ILE A 105 10.35 -25.13 -0.97
C ILE A 105 10.43 -24.01 0.08
N PRO A 106 10.71 -22.75 -0.33
CA PRO A 106 10.93 -21.62 0.58
C PRO A 106 9.63 -21.05 1.16
N THR A 107 8.62 -21.89 1.44
CA THR A 107 7.32 -21.45 1.97
C THR A 107 6.91 -22.19 3.21
N TYR A 108 6.48 -21.42 4.20
CA TYR A 108 5.87 -21.92 5.43
C TYR A 108 4.35 -21.85 5.35
N THR A 109 3.66 -22.90 5.84
CA THR A 109 2.20 -22.95 5.98
C THR A 109 1.80 -22.71 7.44
N ALA A 110 1.06 -21.63 7.73
CA ALA A 110 0.55 -21.35 9.08
C ALA A 110 -0.66 -22.23 9.48
N SER A 111 -0.83 -22.47 10.78
CA SER A 111 -1.98 -23.19 11.35
C SER A 111 -3.30 -22.43 11.14
N LEU A 112 -4.39 -23.19 10.91
CA LEU A 112 -5.74 -22.63 10.82
C LEU A 112 -6.13 -21.96 12.16
N GLY A 113 -6.47 -20.66 12.13
CA GLY A 113 -6.97 -19.91 13.30
C GLY A 113 -6.29 -18.56 13.57
N SER A 114 -5.12 -18.28 12.98
CA SER A 114 -4.45 -16.97 13.17
C SER A 114 -5.10 -15.88 12.31
N LYS A 115 -5.58 -14.80 12.95
CA LYS A 115 -6.02 -13.57 12.25
C LYS A 115 -4.83 -13.02 11.46
N ILE A 116 -5.04 -12.74 10.17
CA ILE A 116 -4.04 -12.15 9.28
C ILE A 116 -4.39 -10.71 8.93
N PRO A 117 -3.38 -9.84 8.77
CA PRO A 117 -3.56 -8.46 8.32
C PRO A 117 -3.84 -8.43 6.81
N VAL A 118 -5.08 -8.78 6.40
CA VAL A 118 -5.48 -9.02 4.99
C VAL A 118 -4.94 -7.97 4.02
N ARG A 119 -5.03 -6.68 4.35
CA ARG A 119 -4.64 -5.56 3.49
C ARG A 119 -3.13 -5.46 3.19
N TRP A 120 -2.29 -6.09 4.01
CA TRP A 120 -0.83 -6.17 3.84
C TRP A 120 -0.36 -7.54 3.36
N THR A 121 -1.25 -8.53 3.32
CA THR A 121 -0.89 -9.92 3.10
C THR A 121 -0.95 -10.25 1.60
N ALA A 122 0.07 -10.95 1.09
CA ALA A 122 0.11 -11.41 -0.29
C ALA A 122 -1.00 -12.44 -0.61
N PRO A 123 -1.44 -12.58 -1.87
CA PRO A 123 -2.49 -13.52 -2.30
C PRO A 123 -2.29 -14.95 -1.81
N GLU A 124 -1.10 -15.50 -2.03
CA GLU A 124 -0.75 -16.86 -1.63
C GLU A 124 -0.71 -17.03 -0.10
N ALA A 125 -0.45 -15.96 0.63
CA ALA A 125 -0.36 -15.95 2.08
C ALA A 125 -1.74 -15.88 2.74
N PHE A 126 -2.70 -15.12 2.19
CA PHE A 126 -4.06 -15.12 2.75
C PHE A 126 -4.92 -16.30 2.26
N GLN A 127 -4.71 -16.78 1.03
CA GLN A 127 -5.45 -17.93 0.48
C GLN A 127 -4.92 -19.27 0.96
N HIS A 128 -3.60 -19.44 0.94
CA HIS A 128 -2.95 -20.74 1.18
C HIS A 128 -2.02 -20.74 2.39
N ARG A 129 -1.97 -19.64 3.14
CA ARG A 129 -1.10 -19.48 4.31
C ARG A 129 0.38 -19.68 3.99
N LYS A 130 0.79 -19.48 2.73
CA LYS A 130 2.17 -19.61 2.26
C LYS A 130 2.94 -18.30 2.50
N PHE A 131 3.74 -18.26 3.56
CA PHE A 131 4.57 -17.10 3.91
C PHE A 131 6.03 -17.33 3.48
N SER A 132 6.65 -16.28 2.96
CA SER A 132 8.05 -16.24 2.51
C SER A 132 8.59 -14.80 2.47
N SER A 133 9.88 -14.62 2.20
CA SER A 133 10.45 -13.29 1.91
C SER A 133 9.73 -12.57 0.77
N ALA A 134 9.19 -13.30 -0.22
CA ALA A 134 8.44 -12.72 -1.32
C ALA A 134 7.02 -12.25 -0.90
N SER A 135 6.42 -12.85 0.13
CA SER A 135 5.19 -12.32 0.71
C SER A 135 5.47 -11.07 1.56
N ASP A 136 6.62 -11.00 2.23
CA ASP A 136 7.05 -9.77 2.91
C ASP A 136 7.39 -8.65 1.90
N ALA A 137 7.91 -8.98 0.71
CA ALA A 137 8.11 -8.00 -0.37
C ALA A 137 6.79 -7.38 -0.85
N TRP A 138 5.69 -8.16 -0.89
CA TRP A 138 4.35 -7.62 -1.13
C TRP A 138 3.94 -6.63 -0.04
N SER A 139 4.11 -7.03 1.23
CA SER A 139 3.81 -6.18 2.39
C SER A 139 4.64 -4.89 2.38
N PHE A 140 5.91 -4.96 1.94
CA PHE A 140 6.76 -3.80 1.75
C PHE A 140 6.22 -2.87 0.64
N GLY A 141 5.64 -3.42 -0.43
CA GLY A 141 4.90 -2.64 -1.43
C GLY A 141 3.75 -1.85 -0.84
N ILE A 142 2.95 -2.47 0.04
CA ILE A 142 1.86 -1.78 0.76
C ILE A 142 2.43 -0.71 1.71
N LEU A 143 3.52 -1.00 2.41
CA LEU A 143 4.21 -0.03 3.27
C LEU A 143 4.74 1.16 2.47
N MET A 144 5.31 0.95 1.27
CA MET A 144 5.69 2.03 0.36
C MET A 144 4.49 2.92 0.02
N TRP A 145 3.32 2.33 -0.21
CA TRP A 145 2.09 3.07 -0.45
C TRP A 145 1.68 3.88 0.79
N GLU A 146 1.65 3.28 1.98
CA GLU A 146 1.34 3.95 3.26
C GLU A 146 2.25 5.16 3.51
N VAL A 147 3.57 5.01 3.28
CA VAL A 147 4.51 6.11 3.52
C VAL A 147 4.27 7.27 2.56
N MET A 148 4.03 6.98 1.29
CA MET A 148 3.78 8.01 0.28
C MET A 148 2.39 8.63 0.37
N SER A 149 1.44 7.97 1.04
CA SER A 149 0.11 8.50 1.36
C SER A 149 0.00 9.04 2.79
N TYR A 150 1.12 9.26 3.47
CA TYR A 150 1.15 9.80 4.84
C TYR A 150 0.29 9.02 5.84
N GLY A 151 0.27 7.70 5.72
CA GLY A 151 -0.41 6.80 6.66
C GLY A 151 -1.90 6.60 6.40
N GLU A 152 -2.37 6.86 5.16
CA GLU A 152 -3.71 6.42 4.74
C GLU A 152 -3.88 4.90 4.90
N ARG A 153 -5.11 4.48 5.20
CA ARG A 153 -5.46 3.06 5.32
C ARG A 153 -5.45 2.39 3.92
N PRO A 154 -4.61 1.37 3.67
CA PRO A 154 -4.58 0.69 2.38
C PRO A 154 -5.95 0.11 2.03
N TYR A 155 -6.46 0.39 0.82
CA TYR A 155 -7.81 0.01 0.35
C TYR A 155 -8.97 0.66 1.13
N TRP A 156 -8.72 1.73 1.90
CA TRP A 156 -9.72 2.55 2.59
C TRP A 156 -10.82 1.75 3.29
N ASP A 157 -12.08 1.95 2.91
CA ASP A 157 -13.24 1.39 3.58
C ASP A 157 -13.65 0.00 3.07
N MET A 158 -12.95 -0.56 2.08
CA MET A 158 -13.24 -1.91 1.59
C MET A 158 -13.16 -2.93 2.73
N SER A 159 -14.18 -3.76 2.89
CA SER A 159 -14.12 -4.87 3.85
C SER A 159 -12.98 -5.84 3.50
N ASN A 160 -12.54 -6.66 4.46
CA ASN A 160 -11.49 -7.65 4.18
C ASN A 160 -11.88 -8.60 3.05
N GLN A 161 -13.16 -8.97 2.92
CA GLN A 161 -13.66 -9.81 1.83
C GLN A 161 -13.51 -9.12 0.47
N GLU A 162 -13.84 -7.84 0.40
CA GLU A 162 -13.69 -7.05 -0.82
C GLU A 162 -12.23 -6.85 -1.20
N VAL A 163 -11.34 -6.64 -0.23
CA VAL A 163 -9.90 -6.55 -0.49
C VAL A 163 -9.37 -7.86 -1.06
N MET A 164 -9.72 -9.00 -0.45
CA MET A 164 -9.31 -10.32 -0.96
C MET A 164 -9.81 -10.55 -2.39
N LYS A 165 -11.08 -10.21 -2.67
CA LYS A 165 -11.64 -10.32 -4.02
C LYS A 165 -10.93 -9.40 -5.01
N ALA A 166 -10.77 -8.12 -4.69
CA ALA A 166 -10.13 -7.16 -5.58
C ALA A 166 -8.69 -7.56 -5.90
N VAL A 167 -7.91 -7.97 -4.90
CA VAL A 167 -6.53 -8.42 -5.10
C VAL A 167 -6.46 -9.68 -5.98
N ALA A 168 -7.38 -10.63 -5.77
CA ALA A 168 -7.51 -11.82 -6.61
C ALA A 168 -7.87 -11.47 -8.07
N ASP A 169 -8.77 -10.50 -8.25
CA ASP A 169 -9.19 -9.93 -9.54
C ASP A 169 -8.14 -8.96 -10.12
N GLN A 170 -6.89 -9.03 -9.66
CA GLN A 170 -5.74 -8.23 -10.13
C GLN A 170 -5.81 -6.72 -9.87
N TYR A 171 -6.78 -6.23 -9.09
CA TYR A 171 -6.80 -4.84 -8.67
C TYR A 171 -5.59 -4.50 -7.78
N ARG A 172 -5.02 -3.31 -7.99
CA ARG A 172 -3.89 -2.76 -7.23
C ARG A 172 -4.18 -1.33 -6.81
N LEU A 173 -3.53 -0.90 -5.73
CA LEU A 173 -3.69 0.46 -5.23
C LEU A 173 -3.15 1.48 -6.25
N PRO A 174 -3.89 2.59 -6.50
CA PRO A 174 -3.42 3.65 -7.37
C PRO A 174 -2.25 4.40 -6.74
N ALA A 175 -1.52 5.16 -7.55
CA ALA A 175 -0.42 5.99 -7.06
C ALA A 175 -0.91 7.02 -6.01
N PRO A 176 -0.20 7.16 -4.87
CA PRO A 176 -0.42 8.24 -3.91
C PRO A 176 -0.19 9.64 -4.49
N HIS A 177 -0.60 10.69 -3.75
CA HIS A 177 -0.43 12.07 -4.22
C HIS A 177 1.05 12.38 -4.40
N ASN A 178 1.41 13.08 -5.48
CA ASN A 178 2.80 13.50 -5.73
C ASN A 178 3.81 12.33 -5.65
N CYS A 179 3.35 11.10 -5.87
CA CYS A 179 4.21 9.93 -5.85
C CYS A 179 5.02 9.86 -7.15
N PRO A 180 6.36 9.77 -7.09
CA PRO A 180 7.17 9.55 -8.27
C PRO A 180 6.76 8.27 -9.00
N SER A 181 6.62 8.34 -10.32
CA SER A 181 6.23 7.21 -11.17
C SER A 181 7.16 6.00 -10.98
N ALA A 182 8.45 6.23 -10.78
CA ALA A 182 9.42 5.19 -10.52
C ALA A 182 9.17 4.45 -9.19
N LEU A 183 8.69 5.15 -8.16
CA LEU A 183 8.39 4.54 -6.86
C LEU A 183 7.08 3.75 -6.92
N HIS A 184 6.04 4.28 -7.57
CA HIS A 184 4.80 3.52 -7.80
C HIS A 184 5.03 2.29 -8.68
N SER A 185 5.90 2.40 -9.69
CA SER A 185 6.33 1.24 -10.49
C SER A 185 7.01 0.16 -9.64
N LEU A 186 7.80 0.56 -8.62
CA LEU A 186 8.40 -0.37 -7.67
C LEU A 186 7.34 -1.05 -6.78
N MET A 187 6.30 -0.31 -6.37
CA MET A 187 5.14 -0.89 -5.66
C MET A 187 4.43 -1.95 -6.52
N LEU A 188 4.19 -1.66 -7.80
CA LEU A 188 3.58 -2.62 -8.73
C LEU A 188 4.45 -3.86 -8.97
N GLN A 189 5.77 -3.74 -8.92
CA GLN A 189 6.69 -4.89 -8.95
C GLN A 189 6.57 -5.75 -7.67
N CYS A 190 6.42 -5.13 -6.50
CA CYS A 190 6.12 -5.85 -5.26
C CYS A 190 4.78 -6.59 -5.31
N TRP A 191 3.81 -6.10 -6.09
CA TRP A 191 2.46 -6.66 -6.18
C TRP A 191 2.22 -7.54 -7.40
N GLN A 192 3.27 -8.13 -7.97
CA GLN A 192 3.12 -9.21 -8.94
C GLN A 192 2.39 -10.40 -8.32
N THR A 193 1.49 -11.00 -9.10
CA THR A 193 0.69 -12.15 -8.65
C THR A 193 1.60 -13.33 -8.38
N GLU A 194 2.45 -13.67 -9.34
CA GLU A 194 3.48 -14.69 -9.15
C GLU A 194 4.55 -14.18 -8.20
N ARG A 195 4.73 -14.87 -7.08
CA ARG A 195 5.71 -14.51 -6.05
C ARG A 195 7.15 -14.49 -6.57
N GLY A 196 7.44 -15.27 -7.62
CA GLY A 196 8.77 -15.37 -8.22
C GLY A 196 9.17 -14.14 -9.03
N ASP A 197 8.17 -13.36 -9.48
CA ASP A 197 8.38 -12.13 -10.26
C ASP A 197 8.56 -10.90 -9.34
N ARG A 198 8.36 -11.06 -8.03
CA ARG A 198 8.55 -9.99 -7.06
C ARG A 198 10.05 -9.80 -6.78
N PRO A 199 10.53 -8.55 -6.72
CA PRO A 199 11.93 -8.29 -6.42
C PRO A 199 12.28 -8.71 -4.99
N GLY A 200 13.46 -9.31 -4.82
CA GLY A 200 14.07 -9.51 -3.50
C GLY A 200 14.46 -8.18 -2.84
N PHE A 201 14.72 -8.20 -1.53
CA PHE A 201 15.05 -6.99 -0.77
C PHE A 201 16.36 -6.32 -1.21
N ASP A 202 17.34 -7.07 -1.76
CA ASP A 202 18.54 -6.50 -2.37
C ASP A 202 18.22 -5.60 -3.58
N THR A 203 17.35 -6.08 -4.46
CA THR A 203 16.90 -5.35 -5.66
C THR A 203 16.06 -4.14 -5.27
N LEU A 204 15.20 -4.28 -4.26
CA LEU A 204 14.40 -3.18 -3.71
C LEU A 204 15.30 -2.06 -3.16
N LEU A 205 16.29 -2.40 -2.33
CA LEU A 205 17.24 -1.43 -1.79
C LEU A 205 18.05 -0.75 -2.89
N SER A 206 18.56 -1.52 -3.85
CA SER A 206 19.32 -0.99 -4.99
C SER A 206 18.48 0.03 -5.79
N SER A 207 17.18 -0.25 -5.94
CA SER A 207 16.24 0.65 -6.61
C SER A 207 16.00 1.93 -5.81
N LEU A 208 15.79 1.84 -4.50
CA LEU A 208 15.63 3.01 -3.62
C LEU A 208 16.92 3.86 -3.55
N ASP A 209 18.08 3.23 -3.43
CA ASP A 209 19.37 3.92 -3.43
C ASP A 209 19.62 4.66 -4.75
N ARG A 210 19.20 4.09 -5.89
CA ARG A 210 19.26 4.77 -7.19
C ARG A 210 18.35 6.00 -7.23
N LEU A 211 17.15 5.92 -6.66
CA LEU A 211 16.23 7.06 -6.56
C LEU A 211 16.79 8.18 -5.66
N ILE A 212 17.47 7.82 -4.57
CA ILE A 212 18.14 8.78 -3.68
C ILE A 212 19.31 9.47 -4.38
N ARG A 213 20.15 8.71 -5.12
CA ARG A 213 21.33 9.25 -5.83
C ARG A 213 20.97 10.13 -7.03
N HIS A 214 19.79 9.92 -7.62
CA HIS A 214 19.32 10.67 -8.79
C HIS A 214 17.99 11.34 -8.51
N PRO A 215 17.92 12.37 -7.64
CA PRO A 215 16.65 13.01 -7.27
C PRO A 215 15.93 13.65 -8.46
N ALA A 216 16.61 13.90 -9.57
CA ALA A 216 16.00 14.32 -10.83
C ALA A 216 14.99 13.30 -11.40
N SER A 217 15.13 12.01 -11.08
CA SER A 217 14.16 10.96 -11.46
C SER A 217 12.92 10.93 -10.57
N LEU A 218 12.87 11.75 -9.52
CA LEU A 218 11.72 11.89 -8.62
C LEU A 218 10.71 12.94 -9.12
N LYS A 219 10.92 13.53 -10.31
CA LYS A 219 9.96 14.45 -10.91
C LYS A 219 8.63 13.73 -11.10
N VAL A 220 7.58 14.34 -10.56
CA VAL A 220 6.21 13.91 -10.79
C VAL A 220 5.89 14.30 -12.23
N GLU A 221 5.98 13.35 -13.14
CA GLU A 221 5.47 13.54 -14.49
C GLU A 221 3.94 13.70 -14.40
N PRO A 222 3.33 14.73 -15.02
CA PRO A 222 1.89 14.79 -15.15
C PRO A 222 1.48 13.50 -15.88
N THR A 223 0.59 12.74 -15.25
CA THR A 223 0.15 11.42 -15.72
C THR A 223 -0.27 11.48 -17.18
N ARG A 224 0.64 11.16 -18.11
CA ARG A 224 0.27 10.67 -19.42
C ARG A 224 -0.41 9.34 -19.15
N SER A 225 -1.70 9.27 -19.47
CA SER A 225 -2.50 8.04 -19.49
C SER A 225 -1.65 6.91 -20.06
N CYS A 226 -1.08 6.10 -19.17
CA CYS A 226 -0.31 4.93 -19.54
C CYS A 226 -1.22 3.77 -19.19
N SER A 227 -1.81 3.20 -20.23
CA SER A 227 -2.47 1.91 -20.22
C SER A 227 -1.47 0.83 -19.78
N GLN A 228 -1.21 0.77 -18.47
CA GLN A 228 -0.56 -0.38 -17.86
C GLN A 228 -1.64 -1.45 -17.60
N PRO A 229 -1.49 -2.67 -18.12
CA PRO A 229 -2.48 -3.74 -17.95
C PRO A 229 -2.75 -4.11 -16.49
N LEU A 230 -1.83 -3.78 -15.58
CA LEU A 230 -1.90 -4.07 -14.14
C LEU A 230 -2.70 -3.05 -13.32
N LEU A 231 -3.04 -1.92 -13.94
CA LEU A 231 -3.84 -0.86 -13.35
C LEU A 231 -5.27 -0.90 -13.80
N SER A 232 -5.71 -1.89 -14.58
CA SER A 232 -7.10 -1.96 -14.97
C SER A 232 -7.94 -2.09 -13.70
N PRO A 233 -8.79 -1.09 -13.35
CA PRO A 233 -10.12 -1.52 -12.95
C PRO A 233 -10.57 -2.39 -14.11
N THR A 234 -11.12 -3.59 -13.87
CA THR A 234 -12.06 -4.17 -14.83
C THR A 234 -12.76 -3.01 -15.52
N PRO A 235 -12.61 -2.81 -16.86
CA PRO A 235 -13.21 -1.68 -17.54
C PRO A 235 -14.60 -1.58 -16.97
N THR A 236 -14.89 -0.50 -16.24
CA THR A 236 -16.24 -0.27 -15.73
C THR A 236 -17.07 -0.43 -16.98
N ASP A 237 -17.90 -1.47 -17.04
CA ASP A 237 -18.61 -1.78 -18.27
C ASP A 237 -19.65 -0.68 -18.44
N LEU A 238 -19.20 0.43 -19.03
CA LEU A 238 -19.99 1.65 -19.20
C LEU A 238 -21.15 1.40 -20.16
N THR A 239 -21.17 0.24 -20.83
CA THR A 239 -22.28 -0.19 -21.69
C THR A 239 -23.55 -0.50 -20.88
N SER A 240 -23.43 -0.87 -19.60
CA SER A 240 -24.56 -1.15 -18.71
C SER A 240 -24.92 0.01 -17.78
N VAL A 241 -24.19 1.14 -17.84
CA VAL A 241 -24.40 2.29 -16.94
C VAL A 241 -25.38 3.27 -17.58
N SER A 242 -26.58 3.37 -17.02
CA SER A 242 -27.64 4.25 -17.55
C SER A 242 -27.93 5.48 -16.67
N THR A 243 -27.71 5.36 -15.37
CA THR A 243 -27.93 6.43 -14.39
C THR A 243 -26.66 6.77 -13.60
N VAL A 244 -26.66 7.93 -12.93
CA VAL A 244 -25.58 8.29 -11.99
C VAL A 244 -25.52 7.32 -10.81
N SER A 245 -26.68 6.80 -10.36
CA SER A 245 -26.75 5.76 -9.33
C SER A 245 -26.09 4.46 -9.80
N ASP A 246 -26.33 4.01 -11.03
CA ASP A 246 -25.64 2.84 -11.59
C ASP A 246 -24.13 3.07 -11.65
N TRP A 247 -23.72 4.27 -12.08
CA TRP A 247 -22.31 4.64 -12.18
C TRP A 247 -21.61 4.61 -10.82
N LEU A 248 -22.22 5.23 -9.79
CA LEU A 248 -21.70 5.19 -8.42
C LEU A 248 -21.67 3.76 -7.87
N LEU A 249 -22.69 2.94 -8.15
CA LEU A 249 -22.75 1.55 -7.73
C LEU A 249 -21.62 0.71 -8.33
N VAL A 250 -21.35 0.83 -9.64
CA VAL A 250 -20.24 0.10 -10.28
C VAL A 250 -18.89 0.57 -9.74
N LEU A 251 -18.76 1.86 -9.42
CA LEU A 251 -17.57 2.40 -8.76
C LEU A 251 -17.48 2.05 -7.28
N LYS A 252 -18.50 1.42 -6.68
CA LYS A 252 -18.60 1.21 -5.23
C LYS A 252 -18.45 2.53 -4.46
N MET A 253 -19.15 3.56 -4.93
CA MET A 253 -19.19 4.92 -4.40
C MET A 253 -20.64 5.34 -4.09
N GLU A 254 -21.56 4.39 -3.96
CA GLU A 254 -22.98 4.60 -3.68
C GLU A 254 -23.25 5.38 -2.38
N ARG A 255 -22.28 5.38 -1.46
CA ARG A 255 -22.35 6.18 -0.24
C ARG A 255 -22.38 7.70 -0.48
N TYR A 256 -21.99 8.14 -1.68
CA TYR A 256 -21.98 9.55 -2.08
C TYR A 256 -23.22 9.94 -2.90
N GLN A 257 -24.22 9.05 -2.99
CA GLN A 257 -25.43 9.27 -3.77
C GLN A 257 -26.16 10.53 -3.32
N ASP A 258 -26.34 10.71 -2.01
CA ASP A 258 -27.04 11.87 -1.44
C ASP A 258 -26.33 13.18 -1.77
N GLU A 259 -24.99 13.22 -1.71
CA GLU A 259 -24.19 14.39 -2.06
C GLU A 259 -24.31 14.74 -3.56
N PHE A 260 -24.34 13.73 -4.43
CA PHE A 260 -24.55 13.93 -5.87
C PHE A 260 -25.96 14.44 -6.16
N ASP A 261 -26.98 13.88 -5.50
CA ASP A 261 -28.37 14.31 -5.66
C ASP A 261 -28.58 15.75 -5.16
N GLN A 262 -28.01 16.10 -4.00
CA GLN A 262 -28.06 17.46 -3.44
C GLN A 262 -27.37 18.49 -4.34
N ALA A 263 -26.27 18.11 -5.00
CA ALA A 263 -25.59 18.95 -5.98
C ALA A 263 -26.26 18.99 -7.36
N ASN A 264 -27.42 18.32 -7.50
CA ASN A 264 -28.13 18.12 -8.76
C ASN A 264 -27.26 17.45 -9.84
N LEU A 265 -26.38 16.53 -9.48
CA LEU A 265 -25.57 15.75 -10.43
C LEU A 265 -26.34 14.51 -10.88
N ASP A 266 -27.47 14.74 -11.54
CA ASP A 266 -28.49 13.76 -11.92
C ASP A 266 -28.23 13.07 -13.27
N THR A 267 -27.28 13.58 -14.06
CA THR A 267 -26.98 13.09 -15.41
C THR A 267 -25.50 12.74 -15.58
N LEU A 268 -25.23 11.67 -16.32
CA LEU A 268 -23.86 11.20 -16.63
C LEU A 268 -23.03 12.27 -17.36
N ASP A 269 -23.67 13.09 -18.19
CA ASP A 269 -23.02 14.22 -18.88
C ASP A 269 -22.50 15.27 -17.89
N ARG A 270 -23.27 15.63 -16.86
CA ARG A 270 -22.82 16.56 -15.81
C ARG A 270 -21.69 15.97 -14.97
N VAL A 271 -21.84 14.70 -14.58
CA VAL A 271 -20.81 13.96 -13.82
C VAL A 271 -19.49 13.89 -14.60
N SER A 272 -19.54 13.70 -15.92
CA SER A 272 -18.35 13.63 -16.79
C SER A 272 -17.52 14.93 -16.83
N ARG A 273 -18.12 16.06 -16.43
CA ARG A 273 -17.47 17.38 -16.43
C ARG A 273 -16.88 17.77 -15.08
N LEU A 274 -17.06 16.97 -14.04
CA LEU A 274 -16.56 17.30 -12.70
C LEU A 274 -15.04 17.40 -12.67
N SER A 275 -14.56 18.51 -12.12
CA SER A 275 -13.17 18.70 -11.71
C SER A 275 -12.90 18.07 -10.35
N ILE A 276 -11.61 17.99 -9.97
CA ILE A 276 -11.23 17.52 -8.63
C ILE A 276 -11.73 18.48 -7.54
N GLU A 277 -11.79 19.78 -7.82
CA GLU A 277 -12.28 20.81 -6.90
C GLU A 277 -13.80 20.68 -6.68
N ASP A 278 -14.55 20.35 -7.74
CA ASP A 278 -15.98 20.06 -7.61
C ASP A 278 -16.22 18.87 -6.69
N ILE A 279 -15.45 17.79 -6.87
CA ILE A 279 -15.58 16.56 -6.06
C ILE A 279 -15.21 16.83 -4.59
N GLN A 280 -14.24 17.70 -4.32
CA GLN A 280 -13.93 18.15 -2.97
C GLN A 280 -15.09 18.95 -2.36
N THR A 281 -15.69 19.84 -3.16
CA THR A 281 -16.83 20.67 -2.73
C THR A 281 -18.09 19.85 -2.48
N LEU A 282 -18.25 18.69 -3.13
CA LEU A 282 -19.33 17.73 -2.89
C LEU A 282 -19.28 17.09 -1.48
N GLY A 283 -18.20 17.26 -0.72
CA GLY A 283 -18.07 16.62 0.60
C GLY A 283 -17.42 15.24 0.56
N VAL A 284 -16.81 14.85 -0.56
CA VAL A 284 -16.01 13.62 -0.66
C VAL A 284 -14.68 13.84 0.08
N ASN A 285 -14.66 13.62 1.39
CA ASN A 285 -13.49 13.95 2.23
C ASN A 285 -12.29 13.00 2.08
N LEU A 286 -12.51 11.79 1.56
CA LEU A 286 -11.46 10.79 1.40
C LEU A 286 -10.74 10.98 0.05
N LEU A 287 -9.45 11.34 0.07
CA LEU A 287 -8.64 11.59 -1.13
C LEU A 287 -8.66 10.41 -2.12
N GLY A 288 -8.64 9.17 -1.62
CA GLY A 288 -8.79 7.96 -2.44
C GLY A 288 -10.11 7.90 -3.21
N HIS A 289 -11.20 8.30 -2.56
CA HIS A 289 -12.52 8.35 -3.19
C HIS A 289 -12.61 9.52 -4.18
N GLN A 290 -12.08 10.70 -3.81
CA GLN A 290 -11.98 11.84 -4.73
C GLN A 290 -11.32 11.43 -6.05
N ARG A 291 -10.19 10.71 -5.96
CA ARG A 291 -9.47 10.22 -7.15
C ARG A 291 -10.20 9.14 -7.91
N LYS A 292 -10.82 8.19 -7.22
CA LYS A 292 -11.56 7.12 -7.87
C LYS A 292 -12.71 7.70 -8.70
N ILE A 293 -13.47 8.61 -8.09
CA ILE A 293 -14.56 9.34 -8.73
C ILE A 293 -13.99 10.16 -9.89
N PHE A 294 -12.95 10.98 -9.68
CA PHE A 294 -12.36 11.82 -10.73
C PHE A 294 -11.82 11.01 -11.92
N ASN A 295 -11.11 9.91 -11.68
CA ASN A 295 -10.62 9.07 -12.77
C ASN A 295 -11.78 8.44 -13.56
N ALA A 296 -12.85 8.05 -12.86
CA ALA A 296 -14.04 7.53 -13.50
C ALA A 296 -14.81 8.61 -14.28
N THR A 297 -14.81 9.88 -13.85
CA THR A 297 -15.43 10.97 -14.63
C THR A 297 -14.67 11.20 -15.94
N GLN A 298 -13.33 11.10 -15.93
CA GLN A 298 -12.54 11.17 -17.17
C GLN A 298 -12.82 10.00 -18.12
N GLN A 299 -12.99 8.79 -17.60
CA GLN A 299 -13.38 7.62 -18.40
C GLN A 299 -14.78 7.80 -19.01
N LEU A 300 -15.74 8.27 -18.21
CA LEU A 300 -17.10 8.55 -18.65
C LEU A 300 -17.12 9.63 -19.74
N LYS A 301 -16.32 10.69 -19.59
CA LYS A 301 -16.16 11.75 -20.59
C LYS A 301 -15.63 11.20 -21.93
N ALA A 302 -14.63 10.34 -21.89
CA ALA A 302 -14.09 9.70 -23.08
C ALA A 302 -15.15 8.81 -23.78
N TYR A 303 -15.89 8.01 -23.01
CA TYR A 303 -16.96 7.16 -23.54
C TYR A 303 -18.09 7.96 -24.21
N LEU A 304 -18.58 9.01 -23.55
CA LEU A 304 -19.62 9.89 -24.09
C LEU A 304 -19.15 10.65 -25.35
N SER A 305 -17.85 10.99 -25.44
CA SER A 305 -17.28 11.64 -26.62
C SER A 305 -17.11 10.69 -27.82
N GLN A 306 -16.94 9.38 -27.59
CA GLN A 306 -16.84 8.38 -28.66
C GLN A 306 -18.21 8.07 -29.28
N GLY A 307 -19.29 8.11 -28.49
CA GLY A 307 -20.67 7.91 -28.98
C GLY A 307 -21.24 9.07 -29.81
N GLN A 308 -20.52 10.19 -29.95
CA GLN A 308 -20.93 11.33 -30.79
C GLN A 308 -20.31 11.32 -32.19
N VAL A 309 -19.47 10.31 -32.51
CA VAL A 309 -18.79 10.17 -33.81
C VAL A 309 -19.29 8.92 -34.54
N GLU A 310 -20.60 8.84 -34.77
CA GLU A 310 -21.17 8.03 -35.85
C GLU A 310 -22.21 8.90 -36.58
N VAL A 311 -21.86 9.30 -37.82
CA VAL A 311 -22.77 9.87 -38.82
C VAL A 311 -23.03 8.80 -39.86
#